data_AF-A0A8I1PEB4-F1
#
_entry.id   AF-A0A8I1PEB4-F1
#
_cell.length_a   1.000
_cell.length_b   1.000
_cell.length_c   1.000
_cell.angle_alpha   90.00
_cell.angle_beta   90.00
_cell.angle_gamma   90.00
#
_symmetry.space_group_name_H-M   'P 1'
#
loop_
_entity.id
_entity.type
_entity.pdbx_description
1 polymer ?
#
loop_
_entity_poly.entity_id
_entity_poly.type
_entity_poly.pdbx_seq_one_letter_code
_entity_poly.pdbx_strand_id
1 'polypeptide(L)'
;MTGFDDLGHSRPDTDREARQGLPEVVFGPGKTVAEIAAVVTSLLAANEGPVLVTRVEPEVAAAVLAQVGNAGTYVSDGRLLVWRPAAPRGFVVAVVSAGTSDGPVAAEAAAVADAAGLTVRRIADVGVAGLHRLLAVADDIAAADAVVCVAGMEGALPSVVGGLVGSPVIAVPTSVGYGATMQGVTALLAMMSSCAAGMTVVNIDSGFSAAMAAFRIAVSRDRVPVRRSDNTEEGRDVERMVHLETNVDDVTGEVLGHLLERLLAAGAADAWVAPVVMKKSRPAHSVHVLAARAVAGDCERIVFAETGTLGVRRTLVERVALPRSTSVVDVGGHPVRVKRGPWGVKPEHDDVAAAATALGLPLRAVAARALASAQPVADSSAEETAAALPESEGLTR
;
A
#
# COMPACT_ATOMS: atom_id res chain seq x y z
N MET A 1 -23.06 -6.93 1.08
CA MET A 1 -22.74 -8.37 0.90
C MET A 1 -22.22 -8.91 2.21
N THR A 2 -22.37 -10.21 2.48
CA THR A 2 -22.03 -10.87 3.75
C THR A 2 -20.52 -11.01 4.01
N GLY A 3 -19.67 -10.66 3.03
CA GLY A 3 -18.21 -10.67 3.12
C GLY A 3 -17.57 -12.06 3.11
N PHE A 4 -18.36 -13.09 2.84
CA PHE A 4 -17.96 -14.47 2.64
C PHE A 4 -18.98 -15.18 1.74
N ASP A 5 -18.58 -16.31 1.15
CA ASP A 5 -19.43 -17.22 0.39
C ASP A 5 -19.70 -18.49 1.22
N ASP A 6 -20.90 -19.08 1.18
CA ASP A 6 -21.23 -20.30 1.94
C ASP A 6 -21.36 -21.50 1.00
N LEU A 7 -20.33 -22.34 0.99
CA LEU A 7 -20.24 -23.53 0.13
C LEU A 7 -20.85 -24.78 0.81
N GLY A 8 -21.46 -24.64 1.99
CA GLY A 8 -22.06 -25.74 2.76
C GLY A 8 -21.06 -26.58 3.56
N HIS A 9 -19.83 -26.74 3.07
CA HIS A 9 -18.72 -27.39 3.80
C HIS A 9 -17.67 -26.40 4.31
N SER A 10 -17.62 -25.19 3.74
CA SER A 10 -16.66 -24.14 4.10
C SER A 10 -17.21 -22.77 3.75
N ARG A 11 -16.64 -21.73 4.37
CA ARG A 11 -17.08 -20.34 4.19
C ARG A 11 -15.90 -19.42 3.86
N PRO A 12 -15.40 -19.39 2.60
CA PRO A 12 -14.27 -18.54 2.25
C PRO A 12 -14.59 -17.05 2.40
N ASP A 13 -13.65 -16.32 2.96
CA ASP A 13 -13.67 -14.87 3.20
C ASP A 13 -13.35 -14.12 1.90
N THR A 14 -14.41 -13.69 1.21
CA THR A 14 -14.33 -12.98 -0.08
C THR A 14 -13.87 -11.53 0.06
N ASP A 15 -13.97 -10.94 1.25
CA ASP A 15 -13.59 -9.54 1.50
C ASP A 15 -12.16 -9.41 2.04
N ARG A 16 -11.44 -10.53 2.19
CA ARG A 16 -10.09 -10.54 2.76
C ARG A 16 -9.12 -9.69 1.95
N GLU A 17 -9.24 -9.69 0.63
CA GLU A 17 -8.38 -8.89 -0.25
C GLU A 17 -8.50 -7.40 0.05
N ALA A 18 -9.72 -6.88 0.17
CA ALA A 18 -9.95 -5.47 0.50
C ALA A 18 -9.32 -5.07 1.84
N ARG A 19 -9.34 -5.97 2.85
CA ARG A 19 -8.76 -5.69 4.18
C ARG A 19 -7.25 -5.90 4.24
N GLN A 20 -6.76 -6.97 3.61
CA GLN A 20 -5.41 -7.49 3.82
C GLN A 20 -4.46 -7.26 2.66
N GLY A 21 -4.99 -6.91 1.48
CA GLY A 21 -4.24 -6.74 0.24
C GLY A 21 -4.03 -8.03 -0.55
N LEU A 22 -4.56 -9.18 -0.06
CA LEU A 22 -4.55 -10.48 -0.75
C LEU A 22 -5.80 -11.28 -0.37
N PRO A 23 -6.31 -12.14 -1.28
CA PRO A 23 -7.36 -13.10 -0.99
C PRO A 23 -7.04 -14.05 0.18
N GLU A 24 -8.05 -14.80 0.62
CA GLU A 24 -7.82 -15.92 1.53
C GLU A 24 -6.91 -16.98 0.89
N VAL A 25 -6.03 -17.58 1.70
CA VAL A 25 -5.16 -18.66 1.28
C VAL A 25 -5.71 -19.96 1.84
N VAL A 26 -5.86 -20.96 0.97
CA VAL A 26 -6.44 -22.24 1.32
C VAL A 26 -5.37 -23.17 1.89
N PHE A 27 -5.60 -23.70 3.08
CA PHE A 27 -4.77 -24.77 3.62
C PHE A 27 -5.17 -26.11 3.01
N GLY A 28 -4.31 -26.74 2.21
CA GLY A 28 -4.60 -27.98 1.48
C GLY A 28 -4.81 -29.24 2.35
N PRO A 29 -3.96 -29.52 3.35
CA PRO A 29 -4.02 -30.78 4.09
C PRO A 29 -5.38 -31.06 4.73
N GLY A 30 -5.83 -32.30 4.61
CA GLY A 30 -7.11 -32.78 5.15
C GLY A 30 -8.35 -32.40 4.34
N LYS A 31 -8.21 -31.66 3.22
CA LYS A 31 -9.33 -31.33 2.32
C LYS A 31 -9.35 -32.25 1.10
N THR A 32 -10.54 -32.52 0.59
CA THR A 32 -10.75 -33.23 -0.68
C THR A 32 -10.49 -32.31 -1.87
N VAL A 33 -10.22 -32.90 -3.04
CA VAL A 33 -10.04 -32.16 -4.30
C VAL A 33 -11.24 -31.26 -4.60
N ALA A 34 -12.46 -31.77 -4.42
CA ALA A 34 -13.68 -31.03 -4.68
C ALA A 34 -13.85 -29.82 -3.75
N GLU A 35 -13.53 -29.96 -2.46
CA GLU A 35 -13.58 -28.85 -1.51
C GLU A 35 -12.55 -27.77 -1.83
N ILE A 36 -11.32 -28.16 -2.19
CA ILE A 36 -10.27 -27.21 -2.60
C ILE A 36 -10.72 -26.46 -3.86
N ALA A 37 -11.18 -27.19 -4.88
CA ALA A 37 -11.61 -26.59 -6.15
C ALA A 37 -12.79 -25.62 -5.96
N ALA A 38 -13.76 -25.96 -5.11
CA ALA A 38 -14.90 -25.08 -4.81
C ALA A 38 -14.45 -23.77 -4.15
N VAL A 39 -13.58 -23.86 -3.13
CA VAL A 39 -13.04 -22.68 -2.43
C VAL A 39 -12.22 -21.81 -3.39
N VAL A 40 -11.33 -22.41 -4.18
CA VAL A 40 -10.52 -21.67 -5.16
C VAL A 40 -11.41 -20.97 -6.19
N THR A 41 -12.44 -21.65 -6.71
CA THR A 41 -13.37 -21.04 -7.68
C THR A 41 -14.10 -19.85 -7.09
N SER A 42 -14.59 -19.97 -5.85
CA SER A 42 -15.25 -18.89 -5.12
C SER A 42 -14.32 -17.69 -4.93
N LEU A 43 -13.09 -17.93 -4.46
CA LEU A 43 -12.09 -16.87 -4.26
C LEU A 43 -11.69 -16.20 -5.57
N LEU A 44 -11.52 -16.96 -6.66
CA LEU A 44 -11.21 -16.43 -7.98
C LEU A 44 -12.31 -15.53 -8.52
N ALA A 45 -13.58 -15.89 -8.30
CA ALA A 45 -14.72 -15.11 -8.76
C ALA A 45 -14.91 -13.79 -7.99
N ALA A 46 -14.58 -13.78 -6.70
CA ALA A 46 -14.81 -12.62 -5.83
C ALA A 46 -13.63 -11.63 -5.72
N ASN A 47 -12.44 -12.04 -6.15
CA ASN A 47 -11.20 -11.29 -5.94
C ASN A 47 -10.42 -11.14 -7.24
N GLU A 48 -9.45 -10.23 -7.29
CA GLU A 48 -8.54 -10.03 -8.44
C GLU A 48 -7.12 -10.54 -8.16
N GLY A 49 -6.72 -10.57 -6.89
CA GLY A 49 -5.38 -10.96 -6.47
C GLY A 49 -5.07 -12.46 -6.53
N PRO A 50 -3.87 -12.84 -6.04
CA PRO A 50 -3.41 -14.21 -6.09
C PRO A 50 -4.22 -15.11 -5.17
N VAL A 51 -4.69 -16.24 -5.72
CA VAL A 51 -5.35 -17.29 -4.96
C VAL A 51 -4.38 -18.46 -4.81
N LEU A 52 -4.14 -18.87 -3.58
CA LEU A 52 -3.10 -19.84 -3.22
C LEU A 52 -3.69 -21.03 -2.46
N VAL A 53 -3.14 -22.22 -2.70
CA VAL A 53 -3.40 -23.42 -1.87
C VAL A 53 -2.08 -24.01 -1.41
N THR A 54 -1.84 -24.01 -0.09
CA THR A 54 -0.57 -24.45 0.51
C THR A 54 -0.56 -25.94 0.84
N ARG A 55 0.64 -26.54 0.85
CA ARG A 55 0.92 -27.94 1.24
C ARG A 55 0.06 -28.96 0.51
N VAL A 56 0.05 -28.86 -0.82
CA VAL A 56 -0.68 -29.75 -1.71
C VAL A 56 0.28 -30.76 -2.34
N GLU A 57 -0.05 -32.04 -2.24
CA GLU A 57 0.70 -33.10 -2.90
C GLU A 57 0.49 -33.10 -4.43
N PRO A 58 1.46 -33.55 -5.24
CA PRO A 58 1.42 -33.41 -6.70
C PRO A 58 0.17 -33.98 -7.37
N GLU A 59 -0.36 -35.10 -6.88
CA GLU A 59 -1.54 -35.76 -7.43
C GLU A 59 -2.81 -34.95 -7.15
N VAL A 60 -2.92 -34.41 -5.93
CA VAL A 60 -4.03 -33.52 -5.54
C VAL A 60 -3.95 -32.22 -6.34
N ALA A 61 -2.74 -31.69 -6.53
CA ALA A 61 -2.51 -30.49 -7.30
C ALA A 61 -2.98 -30.64 -8.76
N ALA A 62 -2.60 -31.74 -9.41
CA ALA A 62 -3.03 -32.05 -10.77
C ALA A 62 -4.56 -32.17 -10.88
N ALA A 63 -5.20 -32.83 -9.92
CA ALA A 63 -6.65 -33.00 -9.90
C ALA A 63 -7.40 -31.67 -9.69
N VAL A 64 -6.92 -30.81 -8.78
CA VAL A 64 -7.52 -29.49 -8.54
C VAL A 64 -7.37 -28.59 -9.78
N LEU A 65 -6.20 -28.58 -10.41
CA LEU A 65 -5.96 -27.81 -11.65
C LEU A 65 -6.89 -28.26 -12.79
N ALA A 66 -7.11 -29.57 -12.93
CA ALA A 66 -8.04 -30.11 -13.92
C ALA A 66 -9.50 -29.67 -13.67
N GLN A 67 -9.91 -29.49 -12.41
CA GLN A 67 -11.27 -29.11 -12.05
C GLN A 67 -11.53 -27.59 -12.12
N VAL A 68 -10.58 -26.76 -11.68
CA VAL A 68 -10.71 -25.29 -11.66
C VAL A 68 -10.37 -24.67 -13.03
N GLY A 69 -9.47 -25.31 -13.80
CA GLY A 69 -9.03 -24.88 -15.13
C GLY A 69 -7.55 -24.49 -15.21
N ASN A 70 -7.00 -24.49 -16.42
CA ASN A 70 -5.56 -24.38 -16.75
C ASN A 70 -4.88 -23.02 -16.47
N ALA A 71 -5.52 -22.10 -15.74
CA ALA A 71 -4.90 -20.81 -15.38
C ALA A 71 -4.00 -20.91 -14.13
N GLY A 72 -4.10 -22.00 -13.37
CA GLY A 72 -3.27 -22.24 -12.19
C GLY A 72 -1.96 -22.94 -12.53
N THR A 73 -0.98 -22.77 -11.65
CA THR A 73 0.32 -23.46 -11.72
C THR A 73 0.64 -24.15 -10.41
N TYR A 74 1.39 -25.24 -10.47
CA TYR A 74 1.89 -25.95 -9.29
C TYR A 74 3.39 -25.70 -9.13
N VAL A 75 3.78 -25.13 -7.98
CA VAL A 75 5.18 -24.94 -7.58
C VAL A 75 5.57 -26.14 -6.70
N SER A 76 6.25 -27.11 -7.30
CA SER A 76 6.55 -28.40 -6.68
C SER A 76 7.36 -28.29 -5.40
N ASP A 77 8.43 -27.51 -5.42
CA ASP A 77 9.34 -27.32 -4.28
C ASP A 77 8.62 -26.77 -3.04
N GLY A 78 7.72 -25.81 -3.24
CA GLY A 78 6.91 -25.22 -2.16
C GLY A 78 5.60 -25.94 -1.88
N ARG A 79 5.26 -27.00 -2.63
CA ARG A 79 3.96 -27.69 -2.60
C ARG A 79 2.78 -26.70 -2.62
N LEU A 80 2.82 -25.76 -3.57
CA LEU A 80 1.91 -24.61 -3.64
C LEU A 80 1.18 -24.58 -4.98
N LEU A 81 -0.15 -24.49 -4.95
CA LEU A 81 -0.93 -24.09 -6.12
C LEU A 81 -1.10 -22.57 -6.15
N VAL A 82 -0.96 -21.98 -7.33
CA VAL A 82 -0.97 -20.54 -7.53
C VAL A 82 -1.82 -20.17 -8.74
N TRP A 83 -2.77 -19.26 -8.54
CA TRP A 83 -3.46 -18.53 -9.61
C TRP A 83 -3.21 -17.04 -9.45
N ARG A 84 -3.04 -16.34 -10.58
CA ARG A 84 -2.84 -14.86 -10.63
C ARG A 84 -1.73 -14.37 -9.68
N PRO A 85 -0.48 -14.90 -9.77
CA PRO A 85 0.61 -14.43 -8.91
C PRO A 85 0.74 -12.91 -8.99
N ALA A 86 1.00 -12.25 -7.86
CA ALA A 86 1.06 -10.81 -7.80
C ALA A 86 2.30 -10.27 -8.53
N ALA A 87 2.19 -9.07 -9.10
CA ALA A 87 3.31 -8.39 -9.73
C ALA A 87 4.40 -8.05 -8.68
N PRO A 88 5.70 -8.03 -9.08
CA PRO A 88 6.80 -7.67 -8.18
C PRO A 88 6.62 -6.28 -7.56
N ARG A 89 6.83 -6.18 -6.24
CA ARG A 89 6.65 -4.96 -5.44
C ARG A 89 7.95 -4.23 -5.09
N GLY A 90 9.10 -4.68 -5.60
CA GLY A 90 10.40 -4.10 -5.28
C GLY A 90 10.85 -4.29 -3.84
N PHE A 91 10.32 -5.30 -3.13
CA PHE A 91 10.69 -5.65 -1.76
C PHE A 91 11.42 -7.00 -1.76
N VAL A 92 12.66 -7.03 -1.28
CA VAL A 92 13.51 -8.23 -1.30
C VAL A 92 13.43 -8.96 0.03
N VAL A 93 13.07 -10.24 0.01
CA VAL A 93 13.12 -11.12 1.18
C VAL A 93 14.21 -12.18 1.02
N ALA A 94 15.15 -12.21 1.96
CA ALA A 94 16.10 -13.31 2.05
C ALA A 94 15.47 -14.47 2.83
N VAL A 95 15.31 -15.63 2.20
CA VAL A 95 14.88 -16.87 2.86
C VAL A 95 16.11 -17.70 3.15
N VAL A 96 16.47 -17.78 4.42
CA VAL A 96 17.74 -18.34 4.92
C VAL A 96 17.44 -19.61 5.72
N SER A 97 17.98 -20.76 5.31
CA SER A 97 17.80 -22.02 6.03
C SER A 97 19.08 -22.51 6.73
N ALA A 98 18.94 -23.08 7.92
CA ALA A 98 20.08 -23.57 8.70
C ALA A 98 20.64 -24.87 8.11
N GLY A 99 19.79 -25.84 7.78
CA GLY A 99 20.21 -27.09 7.15
C GLY A 99 19.36 -27.45 5.93
N THR A 100 19.75 -28.54 5.27
CA THR A 100 18.98 -29.15 4.18
C THR A 100 17.63 -29.69 4.65
N SER A 101 17.55 -30.18 5.89
CA SER A 101 16.30 -30.66 6.51
C SER A 101 15.25 -29.56 6.69
N ASP A 102 15.68 -28.29 6.79
CA ASP A 102 14.78 -27.12 6.86
C ASP A 102 14.25 -26.70 5.47
N GLY A 103 14.76 -27.33 4.41
CA GLY A 103 14.49 -27.03 3.01
C GLY A 103 13.00 -26.96 2.67
N PRO A 104 12.14 -27.94 3.03
CA PRO A 104 10.71 -27.89 2.70
C PRO A 104 9.98 -26.68 3.28
N VAL A 105 10.34 -26.24 4.50
CA VAL A 105 9.73 -25.08 5.15
C VAL A 105 10.23 -23.79 4.51
N ALA A 106 11.53 -23.72 4.17
CA ALA A 106 12.11 -22.61 3.42
C ALA A 106 11.51 -22.48 2.01
N ALA A 107 11.28 -23.61 1.33
CA ALA A 107 10.66 -23.64 0.01
C ALA A 107 9.20 -23.16 0.03
N GLU A 108 8.42 -23.55 1.05
CA GLU A 108 7.06 -23.02 1.28
C GLU A 108 7.10 -21.49 1.46
N ALA A 109 7.98 -20.99 2.34
CA ALA A 109 8.11 -19.56 2.58
C ALA A 109 8.47 -18.79 1.30
N ALA A 110 9.44 -19.30 0.55
CA ALA A 110 9.86 -18.69 -0.70
C ALA A 110 8.75 -18.71 -1.76
N ALA A 111 8.06 -19.82 -1.96
CA ALA A 111 7.01 -19.94 -2.97
C ALA A 111 5.82 -19.01 -2.66
N VAL A 112 5.42 -18.91 -1.39
CA VAL A 112 4.34 -18.01 -0.95
C VAL A 112 4.74 -16.55 -1.09
N ALA A 113 5.98 -16.20 -0.70
CA ALA A 113 6.48 -14.83 -0.80
C ALA A 113 6.56 -14.35 -2.26
N ASP A 114 7.06 -15.21 -3.15
CA ASP A 114 7.14 -14.95 -4.59
C ASP A 114 5.74 -14.76 -5.21
N ALA A 115 4.80 -15.67 -4.90
CA ALA A 115 3.42 -15.56 -5.37
C ALA A 115 2.68 -14.32 -4.84
N ALA A 116 3.11 -13.79 -3.68
CA ALA A 116 2.61 -12.54 -3.10
C ALA A 116 3.29 -11.26 -3.67
N GLY A 117 4.22 -11.41 -4.62
CA GLY A 117 4.90 -10.32 -5.32
C GLY A 117 6.17 -9.81 -4.63
N LEU A 118 6.74 -10.57 -3.69
CA LEU A 118 8.03 -10.26 -3.08
C LEU A 118 9.17 -10.87 -3.90
N THR A 119 10.30 -10.17 -4.01
CA THR A 119 11.49 -10.70 -4.66
C THR A 119 12.23 -11.61 -3.69
N VAL A 120 12.32 -12.91 -3.98
CA VAL A 120 12.93 -13.87 -3.04
C VAL A 120 14.40 -14.14 -3.39
N ARG A 121 15.27 -14.04 -2.37
CA ARG A 121 16.65 -14.53 -2.41
C ARG A 121 16.78 -15.74 -1.49
N ARG A 122 17.07 -16.92 -2.04
CA ARG A 122 17.22 -18.16 -1.25
C ARG A 122 18.67 -18.40 -0.89
N ILE A 123 18.93 -18.65 0.39
CA ILE A 123 20.25 -18.96 0.95
C ILE A 123 20.08 -20.19 1.83
N ALA A 124 20.72 -21.30 1.48
CA ALA A 124 20.47 -22.59 2.13
C ALA A 124 21.73 -23.13 2.81
N ASP A 125 21.52 -23.96 3.83
CA ASP A 125 22.57 -24.71 4.55
C ASP A 125 23.66 -23.81 5.18
N VAL A 126 23.22 -22.73 5.84
CA VAL A 126 24.11 -21.77 6.53
C VAL A 126 23.96 -21.82 8.05
N GLY A 127 23.71 -23.01 8.59
CA GLY A 127 23.51 -23.23 10.03
C GLY A 127 24.74 -22.92 10.90
N VAL A 128 24.49 -22.71 12.19
CA VAL A 128 25.50 -22.20 13.14
C VAL A 128 26.64 -23.18 13.42
N ALA A 129 26.43 -24.49 13.24
CA ALA A 129 27.49 -25.50 13.35
C ALA A 129 28.63 -25.27 12.34
N GLY A 130 28.31 -24.61 11.21
CA GLY A 130 29.28 -24.17 10.21
C GLY A 130 29.24 -22.67 10.01
N LEU A 131 29.38 -21.89 11.10
CA LEU A 131 29.21 -20.43 11.10
C LEU A 131 29.93 -19.68 9.96
N HIS A 132 31.08 -20.17 9.51
CA HIS A 132 31.81 -19.60 8.36
C HIS A 132 30.98 -19.57 7.06
N ARG A 133 30.06 -20.52 6.86
CA ARG A 133 29.15 -20.54 5.69
C ARG A 133 28.15 -19.38 5.74
N LEU A 134 27.62 -19.08 6.92
CA LEU A 134 26.76 -17.91 7.14
C LEU A 134 27.52 -16.61 6.90
N LEU A 135 28.73 -16.50 7.47
CA LEU A 135 29.54 -15.30 7.32
C LEU A 135 29.96 -15.03 5.87
N ALA A 136 30.15 -16.07 5.06
CA ALA A 136 30.49 -15.95 3.64
C ALA A 136 29.39 -15.29 2.79
N VAL A 137 28.15 -15.27 3.27
CA VAL A 137 26.98 -14.69 2.57
C VAL A 137 26.30 -13.60 3.40
N ALA A 138 26.95 -13.10 4.46
CA ALA A 138 26.35 -12.14 5.38
C ALA A 138 25.92 -10.85 4.68
N ASP A 139 26.74 -10.33 3.76
CA ASP A 139 26.42 -9.12 2.98
C ASP A 139 25.18 -9.33 2.08
N ASP A 140 25.04 -10.52 1.50
CA ASP A 140 23.88 -10.87 0.67
C ASP A 140 22.58 -10.94 1.47
N ILE A 141 22.65 -11.37 2.73
CA ILE A 141 21.52 -11.39 3.67
C ILE A 141 21.22 -9.95 4.12
N ALA A 142 22.25 -9.17 4.46
CA ALA A 142 22.12 -7.80 4.96
C ALA A 142 21.53 -6.83 3.90
N ALA A 143 21.67 -7.15 2.62
CA ALA A 143 21.08 -6.39 1.52
C ALA A 143 19.56 -6.57 1.36
N ALA A 144 18.92 -7.52 2.06
CA ALA A 144 17.48 -7.75 1.97
C ALA A 144 16.66 -6.77 2.82
N ASP A 145 15.41 -6.51 2.42
CA ASP A 145 14.49 -5.67 3.17
C ASP A 145 13.89 -6.37 4.39
N ALA A 146 13.83 -7.70 4.36
CA ALA A 146 13.49 -8.57 5.48
C ALA A 146 14.16 -9.94 5.31
N VAL A 147 14.34 -10.66 6.41
CA VAL A 147 14.92 -11.99 6.42
C VAL A 147 13.95 -12.98 7.05
N VAL A 148 13.65 -14.07 6.35
CA VAL A 148 12.97 -15.25 6.89
C VAL A 148 14.05 -16.28 7.23
N CYS A 149 14.26 -16.54 8.51
CA CYS A 149 15.24 -17.50 9.00
C CYS A 149 14.55 -18.79 9.44
N VAL A 150 14.83 -19.88 8.74
CA VAL A 150 14.23 -21.20 8.98
C VAL A 150 15.24 -22.12 9.63
N ALA A 151 14.95 -22.61 10.84
CA ALA A 151 15.89 -23.45 11.58
C ALA A 151 15.19 -24.40 12.57
N GLY A 152 15.64 -25.66 12.57
CA GLY A 152 15.31 -26.66 13.58
C GLY A 152 16.36 -26.75 14.69
N MET A 153 16.48 -27.93 15.31
CA MET A 153 17.37 -28.19 16.44
C MET A 153 17.16 -27.20 17.60
N GLU A 154 18.19 -26.45 17.99
CA GLU A 154 18.14 -25.38 19.00
C GLU A 154 17.66 -24.02 18.44
N GLY A 155 17.37 -23.93 17.14
CA GLY A 155 16.84 -22.70 16.53
C GLY A 155 17.79 -21.51 16.60
N ALA A 156 19.10 -21.73 16.60
CA ALA A 156 20.09 -20.68 16.86
C ALA A 156 20.31 -19.70 15.67
N LEU A 157 20.05 -20.12 14.43
CA LEU A 157 20.33 -19.31 13.24
C LEU A 157 19.67 -17.91 13.27
N PRO A 158 18.36 -17.75 13.55
CA PRO A 158 17.73 -16.44 13.61
C PRO A 158 18.39 -15.48 14.61
N SER A 159 18.87 -15.98 15.75
CA SER A 159 19.56 -15.17 16.76
C SER A 159 20.88 -14.62 16.23
N VAL A 160 21.64 -15.43 15.50
CA VAL A 160 22.89 -14.97 14.86
C VAL A 160 22.60 -13.98 13.76
N VAL A 161 21.64 -14.28 12.88
CA VAL A 161 21.25 -13.39 11.77
C VAL A 161 20.75 -12.05 12.29
N GLY A 162 19.97 -12.02 13.37
CA GLY A 162 19.51 -10.78 14.00
C GLY A 162 20.63 -9.87 14.53
N GLY A 163 21.83 -10.40 14.75
CA GLY A 163 23.02 -9.60 15.04
C GLY A 163 23.80 -9.14 13.81
N LEU A 164 23.51 -9.70 12.63
CA LEU A 164 24.21 -9.40 11.37
C LEU A 164 23.45 -8.43 10.47
N VAL A 165 22.14 -8.25 10.65
CA VAL A 165 21.29 -7.46 9.75
C VAL A 165 20.55 -6.34 10.48
N GLY A 166 20.31 -5.24 9.75
CA GLY A 166 19.44 -4.14 10.23
C GLY A 166 17.97 -4.29 9.82
N SER A 167 17.66 -5.25 8.95
CA SER A 167 16.30 -5.55 8.49
C SER A 167 15.53 -6.43 9.51
N PRO A 168 14.18 -6.42 9.50
CA PRO A 168 13.39 -7.32 10.32
C PRO A 168 13.73 -8.80 10.07
N VAL A 169 13.87 -9.58 11.16
CA VAL A 169 14.08 -11.03 11.12
C VAL A 169 12.80 -11.75 11.53
N ILE A 170 12.32 -12.63 10.66
CA ILE A 170 11.17 -13.49 10.87
C ILE A 170 11.67 -14.92 11.07
N ALA A 171 11.58 -15.42 12.30
CA ALA A 171 12.10 -16.71 12.69
C ALA A 171 11.02 -17.81 12.53
N VAL A 172 11.38 -18.87 11.82
CA VAL A 172 10.53 -20.04 11.57
C VAL A 172 11.17 -21.25 12.24
N PRO A 173 10.67 -21.66 13.43
CA PRO A 173 11.12 -22.90 14.03
C PRO A 173 10.64 -24.06 13.16
N THR A 174 11.47 -25.07 12.96
CA THR A 174 11.06 -26.31 12.29
C THR A 174 10.98 -27.46 13.28
N SER A 175 10.19 -28.47 12.95
CA SER A 175 10.08 -29.71 13.73
C SER A 175 11.32 -30.62 13.58
N VAL A 176 12.31 -30.20 12.79
CA VAL A 176 13.56 -30.92 12.54
C VAL A 176 14.37 -31.10 13.84
N GLY A 177 14.88 -32.31 14.01
CA GLY A 177 15.82 -32.68 15.06
C GLY A 177 15.35 -33.89 15.86
N TYR A 178 16.07 -34.21 16.93
CA TYR A 178 15.85 -35.43 17.71
C TYR A 178 15.97 -35.17 19.21
N GLY A 179 15.30 -36.02 20.01
CA GLY A 179 15.38 -35.99 21.47
C GLY A 179 14.87 -34.68 22.05
N ALA A 180 15.79 -33.86 22.56
CA ALA A 180 15.49 -32.62 23.27
C ALA A 180 14.86 -31.52 22.40
N THR A 181 14.74 -31.71 21.08
CA THR A 181 14.11 -30.72 20.19
C THR A 181 12.59 -30.68 20.30
N MET A 182 11.97 -31.76 20.79
CA MET A 182 10.54 -31.86 21.09
C MET A 182 9.65 -31.40 19.92
N GLN A 183 9.93 -31.91 18.71
CA GLN A 183 9.22 -31.53 17.47
C GLN A 183 9.19 -30.01 17.21
N GLY A 184 10.30 -29.33 17.50
CA GLY A 184 10.47 -27.90 17.25
C GLY A 184 10.09 -27.00 18.43
N VAL A 185 9.56 -27.54 19.53
CA VAL A 185 9.24 -26.73 20.73
C VAL A 185 10.49 -26.06 21.29
N THR A 186 11.63 -26.75 21.28
CA THR A 186 12.90 -26.16 21.75
C THR A 186 13.36 -25.02 20.85
N ALA A 187 13.29 -25.20 19.53
CA ALA A 187 13.60 -24.13 18.58
C ALA A 187 12.65 -22.93 18.74
N LEU A 188 11.34 -23.18 18.90
CA LEU A 188 10.33 -22.14 19.14
C LEU A 188 10.65 -21.34 20.41
N LEU A 189 10.88 -22.01 21.53
CA LEU A 189 11.19 -21.34 22.80
C LEU A 189 12.52 -20.58 22.75
N ALA A 190 13.53 -21.14 22.08
CA ALA A 190 14.82 -20.48 21.88
C ALA A 190 14.69 -19.19 21.03
N MET A 191 13.94 -19.25 19.93
CA MET A 191 13.67 -18.07 19.08
C MET A 191 12.85 -17.01 19.84
N MET A 192 11.83 -17.42 20.59
CA MET A 192 11.02 -16.51 21.43
C MET A 192 11.82 -15.85 22.56
N SER A 193 12.82 -16.56 23.09
CA SER A 193 13.70 -16.05 24.15
C SER A 193 14.93 -15.31 23.61
N SER A 194 15.04 -15.15 22.29
CA SER A 194 16.20 -14.51 21.67
C SER A 194 16.34 -13.05 22.12
N CYS A 195 17.58 -12.63 22.37
CA CYS A 195 17.90 -11.24 22.68
C CYS A 195 18.04 -10.36 21.44
N ALA A 196 17.99 -10.93 20.23
CA ALA A 196 18.04 -10.13 19.00
C ALA A 196 16.75 -9.30 18.88
N ALA A 197 16.87 -7.99 19.02
CA ALA A 197 15.76 -7.07 19.12
C ALA A 197 14.90 -7.09 17.83
N GLY A 198 13.57 -7.09 18.00
CA GLY A 198 12.64 -6.99 16.88
C GLY A 198 12.42 -8.30 16.10
N MET A 199 12.86 -9.45 16.62
CA MET A 199 12.58 -10.75 16.00
C MET A 199 11.08 -11.09 16.06
N THR A 200 10.51 -11.48 14.93
CA THR A 200 9.13 -12.00 14.82
C THR A 200 9.17 -13.51 14.70
N VAL A 201 8.61 -14.25 15.66
CA VAL A 201 8.58 -15.71 15.61
C VAL A 201 7.22 -16.19 15.13
N VAL A 202 7.20 -17.10 14.15
CA VAL A 202 5.97 -17.73 13.65
C VAL A 202 5.82 -19.17 14.17
N ASN A 203 4.70 -19.81 13.84
CA ASN A 203 4.44 -21.18 14.27
C ASN A 203 5.43 -22.19 13.66
N ILE A 204 5.57 -23.34 14.31
CA ILE A 204 6.45 -24.43 13.87
C ILE A 204 6.06 -24.88 12.46
N ASP A 205 7.08 -25.05 11.62
CA ASP A 205 7.00 -25.43 10.21
C ASP A 205 6.17 -24.46 9.35
N SER A 206 5.87 -23.24 9.81
CA SER A 206 5.00 -22.32 9.07
C SER A 206 5.77 -21.35 8.17
N GLY A 207 6.28 -21.87 7.05
CA GLY A 207 6.87 -21.04 6.00
C GLY A 207 5.85 -20.04 5.43
N PHE A 208 4.59 -20.47 5.31
CA PHE A 208 3.46 -19.60 4.95
C PHE A 208 3.33 -18.38 5.87
N SER A 209 3.29 -18.58 7.20
CA SER A 209 3.13 -17.45 8.15
C SER A 209 4.29 -16.47 8.05
N ALA A 210 5.51 -16.97 7.80
CA ALA A 210 6.67 -16.12 7.64
C ALA A 210 6.63 -15.29 6.35
N ALA A 211 6.27 -15.92 5.23
CA ALA A 211 6.05 -15.22 3.97
C ALA A 211 4.96 -14.13 4.11
N MET A 212 3.87 -14.45 4.79
CA MET A 212 2.81 -13.48 5.06
C MET A 212 3.28 -12.36 5.99
N ALA A 213 4.09 -12.63 7.00
CA ALA A 213 4.67 -11.59 7.85
C ALA A 213 5.57 -10.64 7.02
N ALA A 214 6.42 -11.18 6.16
CA ALA A 214 7.24 -10.41 5.23
C ALA A 214 6.37 -9.56 4.28
N PHE A 215 5.31 -10.15 3.73
CA PHE A 215 4.35 -9.45 2.88
C PHE A 215 3.68 -8.28 3.63
N ARG A 216 3.28 -8.50 4.89
CA ARG A 216 2.66 -7.45 5.72
C ARG A 216 3.62 -6.32 6.00
N ILE A 217 4.90 -6.61 6.23
CA ILE A 217 5.95 -5.60 6.34
C ILE A 217 6.07 -4.83 5.02
N ALA A 218 6.15 -5.52 3.89
CA ALA A 218 6.26 -4.90 2.56
C ALA A 218 5.10 -3.95 2.28
N VAL A 219 3.85 -4.40 2.43
CA VAL A 219 2.69 -3.53 2.18
C VAL A 219 2.50 -2.45 3.25
N SER A 220 3.08 -2.61 4.44
CA SER A 220 3.03 -1.55 5.46
C SER A 220 3.88 -0.33 5.09
N ARG A 221 4.96 -0.52 4.31
CA ARG A 221 5.72 0.60 3.73
C ARG A 221 4.85 1.48 2.84
N ASP A 222 3.89 0.86 2.14
CA ASP A 222 2.97 1.54 1.22
C ASP A 222 1.72 2.11 1.94
N ARG A 223 1.42 1.61 3.15
CA ARG A 223 0.24 2.00 3.92
C ARG A 223 0.51 3.29 4.71
N VAL A 224 -0.34 4.29 4.50
CA VAL A 224 -0.51 5.33 5.53
C VAL A 224 -1.29 4.76 6.70
N PRO A 225 -0.91 5.07 7.95
CA PRO A 225 -1.69 4.69 9.12
C PRO A 225 -3.16 4.98 8.89
N VAL A 226 -3.95 3.92 8.82
CA VAL A 226 -5.40 4.05 8.94
C VAL A 226 -5.64 4.33 10.41
N ARG A 227 -5.71 5.61 10.78
CA ARG A 227 -6.44 5.97 11.99
C ARG A 227 -7.83 5.40 11.80
N ARG A 228 -8.20 4.38 12.59
CA ARG A 228 -9.60 4.00 12.72
C ARG A 228 -10.32 5.31 13.06
N SER A 229 -11.30 5.67 12.26
CA SER A 229 -12.25 6.73 12.56
C SER A 229 -13.07 6.25 13.75
N ASP A 230 -12.47 6.19 14.92
CA ASP A 230 -13.19 6.10 16.17
C ASP A 230 -13.73 7.53 16.42
N ASN A 231 -14.99 7.70 16.03
CA ASN A 231 -15.91 8.76 16.42
C ASN A 231 -15.64 10.21 15.96
N THR A 232 -16.54 10.65 15.06
CA THR A 232 -17.37 11.86 15.21
C THR A 232 -16.68 13.14 15.70
N GLU A 233 -15.98 13.82 14.79
CA GLU A 233 -16.11 15.27 14.67
C GLU A 233 -16.77 15.55 13.32
N GLU A 234 -18.08 15.73 13.36
CA GLU A 234 -18.99 16.33 12.37
C GLU A 234 -18.46 16.49 10.93
N GLY A 235 -18.87 15.57 10.05
CA GLY A 235 -19.09 15.84 8.63
C GLY A 235 -17.89 16.28 7.76
N ARG A 236 -16.65 16.16 8.24
CA ARG A 236 -15.46 16.57 7.49
C ARG A 236 -14.79 15.37 6.81
N ASP A 237 -14.82 15.35 5.49
CA ASP A 237 -14.07 14.38 4.70
C ASP A 237 -12.57 14.68 4.82
N VAL A 238 -11.85 13.81 5.53
CA VAL A 238 -10.39 13.85 5.59
C VAL A 238 -9.83 13.06 4.42
N GLU A 239 -9.43 13.78 3.37
CA GLU A 239 -8.79 13.20 2.20
C GLU A 239 -7.30 12.98 2.45
N ARG A 240 -6.84 11.74 2.27
CA ARG A 240 -5.40 11.42 2.34
C ARG A 240 -4.75 11.58 0.97
N MET A 241 -3.78 12.49 0.90
CA MET A 241 -3.13 12.87 -0.35
C MET A 241 -1.61 12.67 -0.29
N VAL A 242 -0.97 12.87 -1.43
CA VAL A 242 0.47 12.80 -1.63
C VAL A 242 0.95 14.16 -2.09
N HIS A 243 1.92 14.72 -1.39
CA HIS A 243 2.68 15.88 -1.81
C HIS A 243 4.01 15.44 -2.42
N LEU A 244 4.19 15.69 -3.71
CA LEU A 244 5.43 15.47 -4.44
C LEU A 244 6.19 16.79 -4.53
N GLU A 245 7.51 16.74 -4.35
CA GLU A 245 8.36 17.93 -4.39
C GLU A 245 9.71 17.65 -5.05
N THR A 246 10.15 18.54 -5.93
CA THR A 246 11.51 18.49 -6.49
C THR A 246 12.05 19.89 -6.75
N ASN A 247 13.37 20.06 -6.67
CA ASN A 247 14.02 21.34 -6.96
C ASN A 247 14.70 21.24 -8.32
N VAL A 248 14.50 22.26 -9.16
CA VAL A 248 15.05 22.34 -10.51
C VAL A 248 15.73 23.71 -10.71
N ASP A 249 16.98 23.70 -11.17
CA ASP A 249 17.80 24.90 -11.42
C ASP A 249 18.21 25.07 -12.89
N ASP A 250 17.81 24.14 -13.75
CA ASP A 250 18.13 24.06 -15.18
C ASP A 250 16.89 24.01 -16.08
N VAL A 251 15.70 24.21 -15.51
CA VAL A 251 14.42 24.20 -16.22
C VAL A 251 13.90 25.63 -16.43
N THR A 252 13.42 25.92 -17.64
CA THR A 252 12.88 27.24 -18.01
C THR A 252 11.45 27.44 -17.50
N GLY A 253 11.01 28.69 -17.40
CA GLY A 253 9.63 29.02 -17.03
C GLY A 253 8.59 28.45 -18.00
N GLU A 254 8.91 28.31 -19.28
CA GLU A 254 8.03 27.71 -20.30
C GLU A 254 7.77 26.22 -20.01
N VAL A 255 8.83 25.47 -19.68
CA VAL A 255 8.71 24.06 -19.30
C VAL A 255 7.94 23.92 -17.99
N LEU A 256 8.18 24.80 -17.02
CA LEU A 256 7.42 24.81 -15.77
C LEU A 256 5.92 25.07 -16.00
N GLY A 257 5.57 26.02 -16.87
CA GLY A 257 4.18 26.27 -17.24
C GLY A 257 3.52 25.04 -17.88
N HIS A 258 4.19 24.43 -18.86
CA HIS A 258 3.73 23.21 -19.52
C HIS A 258 3.53 22.04 -18.53
N LEU A 259 4.48 21.87 -17.60
CA LEU A 259 4.44 20.85 -16.57
C LEU A 259 3.18 20.98 -15.70
N LEU A 260 2.87 22.20 -15.22
CA LEU A 260 1.70 22.42 -14.37
C LEU A 260 0.38 22.03 -15.07
N GLU A 261 0.22 22.42 -16.33
CA GLU A 261 -0.96 22.05 -17.12
C GLU A 261 -1.10 20.53 -17.27
N ARG A 262 0.00 19.84 -17.57
CA ARG A 262 0.02 18.38 -17.70
C ARG A 262 -0.29 17.66 -16.39
N LEU A 263 0.20 18.15 -15.26
CA LEU A 263 -0.08 17.57 -13.95
C LEU A 263 -1.57 17.71 -13.59
N LEU A 264 -2.16 18.88 -13.83
CA LEU A 264 -3.59 19.10 -13.61
C LEU A 264 -4.44 18.23 -14.54
N ALA A 265 -4.06 18.09 -15.81
CA ALA A 265 -4.72 17.20 -16.76
C ALA A 265 -4.64 15.71 -16.36
N ALA A 266 -3.56 15.30 -15.69
CA ALA A 266 -3.39 13.96 -15.14
C ALA A 266 -4.17 13.71 -13.83
N GLY A 267 -4.89 14.70 -13.33
CA GLY A 267 -5.73 14.58 -12.13
C GLY A 267 -5.04 14.98 -10.83
N ALA A 268 -3.92 15.69 -10.88
CA ALA A 268 -3.40 16.37 -9.69
C ALA A 268 -4.47 17.29 -9.11
N ALA A 269 -4.63 17.28 -7.79
CA ALA A 269 -5.58 18.15 -7.11
C ALA A 269 -5.08 19.60 -7.04
N ASP A 270 -3.76 19.77 -7.00
CA ASP A 270 -3.08 21.06 -7.15
C ASP A 270 -1.65 20.85 -7.67
N ALA A 271 -1.10 21.86 -8.34
CA ALA A 271 0.29 21.89 -8.77
C ALA A 271 0.78 23.34 -8.79
N TRP A 272 1.93 23.61 -8.18
CA TRP A 272 2.48 24.96 -8.10
C TRP A 272 4.00 24.97 -8.10
N VAL A 273 4.57 26.17 -8.29
CA VAL A 273 6.01 26.39 -8.29
C VAL A 273 6.36 27.50 -7.27
N ALA A 274 7.39 27.26 -6.47
CA ALA A 274 7.94 28.25 -5.53
C ALA A 274 9.38 28.60 -5.90
N PRO A 275 9.77 29.89 -5.96
CA PRO A 275 11.15 30.28 -6.21
C PRO A 275 12.04 29.95 -5.00
N VAL A 276 13.23 29.40 -5.25
CA VAL A 276 14.22 29.05 -4.23
C VAL A 276 15.64 29.43 -4.66
N VAL A 277 16.57 29.47 -3.71
CA VAL A 277 18.01 29.63 -4.00
C VAL A 277 18.71 28.33 -3.62
N MET A 278 19.40 27.73 -4.57
CA MET A 278 20.16 26.49 -4.38
C MET A 278 21.66 26.75 -4.18
N LYS A 279 22.42 25.68 -3.93
CA LYS A 279 23.89 25.72 -3.82
C LYS A 279 24.52 26.51 -4.97
N LYS A 280 25.67 27.13 -4.72
CA LYS A 280 26.35 28.04 -5.68
C LYS A 280 25.48 29.26 -6.05
N SER A 281 24.58 29.66 -5.15
CA SER A 281 23.69 30.84 -5.29
C SER A 281 22.86 30.81 -6.57
N ARG A 282 22.45 29.61 -7.01
CA ARG A 282 21.66 29.44 -8.24
C ARG A 282 20.19 29.77 -7.96
N PRO A 283 19.59 30.73 -8.68
CA PRO A 283 18.14 30.87 -8.73
C PRO A 283 17.54 29.57 -9.28
N ALA A 284 16.52 29.06 -8.61
CA ALA A 284 15.92 27.78 -8.92
C ALA A 284 14.43 27.79 -8.53
N HIS A 285 13.75 26.70 -8.84
CA HIS A 285 12.33 26.52 -8.56
C HIS A 285 12.10 25.20 -7.83
N SER A 286 11.24 25.23 -6.82
CA SER A 286 10.66 24.04 -6.20
C SER A 286 9.31 23.77 -6.85
N VAL A 287 9.18 22.64 -7.53
CA VAL A 287 7.93 22.15 -8.10
C VAL A 287 7.22 21.33 -7.04
N HIS A 288 5.94 21.61 -6.84
CA HIS A 288 5.10 20.91 -5.88
C HIS A 288 3.84 20.38 -6.55
N VAL A 289 3.46 19.15 -6.21
CA VAL A 289 2.25 18.51 -6.73
C VAL A 289 1.47 17.90 -5.56
N LEU A 290 0.20 18.25 -5.43
CA LEU A 290 -0.72 17.61 -4.48
C LEU A 290 -1.65 16.68 -5.25
N ALA A 291 -1.59 15.39 -4.98
CA ALA A 291 -2.30 14.37 -5.75
C ALA A 291 -2.97 13.33 -4.86
N ALA A 292 -4.10 12.78 -5.31
CA ALA A 292 -4.63 11.56 -4.72
C ALA A 292 -3.68 10.38 -4.97
N ARG A 293 -3.68 9.36 -4.10
CA ARG A 293 -2.77 8.21 -4.24
C ARG A 293 -2.84 7.51 -5.60
N ALA A 294 -4.04 7.39 -6.14
CA ALA A 294 -4.29 6.69 -7.40
C ALA A 294 -3.54 7.32 -8.59
N VAL A 295 -3.33 8.64 -8.57
CA VAL A 295 -2.70 9.39 -9.67
C VAL A 295 -1.30 9.91 -9.33
N ALA A 296 -0.82 9.71 -8.09
CA ALA A 296 0.48 10.21 -7.65
C ALA A 296 1.65 9.62 -8.44
N GLY A 297 1.60 8.33 -8.79
CA GLY A 297 2.64 7.69 -9.62
C GLY A 297 2.67 8.24 -11.04
N ASP A 298 1.51 8.59 -11.61
CA ASP A 298 1.42 9.19 -12.94
C ASP A 298 1.99 10.61 -12.94
N CYS A 299 1.65 11.40 -11.91
CA CYS A 299 2.20 12.74 -11.69
C CYS A 299 3.73 12.71 -11.53
N GLU A 300 4.25 11.75 -10.77
CA GLU A 300 5.69 11.56 -10.59
C GLU A 300 6.41 11.28 -11.92
N ARG A 301 5.86 10.38 -12.74
CA ARG A 301 6.41 10.11 -14.09
C ARG A 301 6.40 11.36 -14.98
N ILE A 302 5.36 12.19 -14.91
CA ILE A 302 5.29 13.45 -15.63
C ILE A 302 6.39 14.40 -15.16
N VAL A 303 6.58 14.57 -13.85
CA VAL A 303 7.65 15.42 -13.30
C VAL A 303 9.02 14.96 -13.81
N PHE A 304 9.31 13.66 -13.76
CA PHE A 304 10.58 13.13 -14.28
C PHE A 304 10.75 13.40 -15.78
N ALA A 305 9.72 13.13 -16.58
CA ALA A 305 9.79 13.26 -18.03
C ALA A 305 9.98 14.71 -18.49
N GLU A 306 9.28 15.67 -17.88
CA GLU A 306 9.32 17.07 -18.29
C GLU A 306 10.51 17.84 -17.73
N THR A 307 10.96 17.52 -16.51
CA THR A 307 12.02 18.29 -15.84
C THR A 307 13.40 17.68 -15.99
N GLY A 308 13.50 16.37 -16.24
CA GLY A 308 14.78 15.66 -16.19
C GLY A 308 15.39 15.56 -14.78
N THR A 309 14.64 15.93 -13.73
CA THR A 309 15.13 15.81 -12.35
C THR A 309 15.52 14.37 -12.04
N LEU A 310 16.54 14.19 -11.19
CA LEU A 310 17.01 12.86 -10.78
C LEU A 310 16.28 12.33 -9.54
N GLY A 311 15.39 13.13 -8.94
CA GLY A 311 14.63 12.70 -7.76
C GLY A 311 13.43 13.56 -7.43
N VAL A 312 12.41 12.91 -6.88
CA VAL A 312 11.21 13.53 -6.33
C VAL A 312 11.08 13.08 -4.87
N ARG A 313 10.84 14.03 -3.96
CA ARG A 313 10.52 13.77 -2.56
C ARG A 313 9.03 13.58 -2.43
N ARG A 314 8.61 12.67 -1.54
CA ARG A 314 7.21 12.34 -1.30
C ARG A 314 6.87 12.50 0.18
N THR A 315 5.85 13.31 0.46
CA THR A 315 5.27 13.45 1.80
C THR A 315 3.79 13.10 1.74
N LEU A 316 3.29 12.41 2.77
CA LEU A 316 1.89 12.05 2.88
C LEU A 316 1.19 13.12 3.72
N VAL A 317 0.09 13.66 3.20
CA VAL A 317 -0.61 14.78 3.83
C VAL A 317 -2.09 14.47 3.99
N GLU A 318 -2.71 15.04 5.01
CA GLU A 318 -4.16 15.00 5.23
C GLU A 318 -4.77 16.34 4.83
N ARG A 319 -5.82 16.31 4.02
CA ARG A 319 -6.59 17.48 3.62
C ARG A 319 -8.00 17.34 4.16
N VAL A 320 -8.37 18.26 5.04
CA VAL A 320 -9.76 18.39 5.48
C VAL A 320 -10.52 19.17 4.41
N ALA A 321 -11.38 18.49 3.65
CA ALA A 321 -12.21 19.11 2.62
C ALA A 321 -13.60 19.43 3.18
N LEU A 322 -14.10 20.63 2.87
CA LEU A 322 -15.48 20.99 3.21
C LEU A 322 -16.43 20.47 2.12
N PRO A 323 -17.65 20.04 2.50
CA PRO A 323 -18.66 19.67 1.51
C PRO A 323 -18.93 20.85 0.59
N ARG A 324 -18.99 20.60 -0.71
CA ARG A 324 -19.28 21.63 -1.71
C ARG A 324 -20.22 21.11 -2.78
N SER A 325 -21.13 21.95 -3.23
CA SER A 325 -21.96 21.71 -4.40
C SER A 325 -21.62 22.71 -5.50
N THR A 326 -21.85 22.32 -6.75
CA THR A 326 -21.69 23.22 -7.90
C THR A 326 -23.05 23.40 -8.55
N SER A 327 -23.45 24.65 -8.75
CA SER A 327 -24.67 25.04 -9.46
C SER A 327 -24.33 26.01 -10.58
N VAL A 328 -25.17 26.12 -11.61
CA VAL A 328 -25.00 27.09 -12.69
C VAL A 328 -26.02 28.22 -12.52
N VAL A 329 -25.59 29.46 -12.67
CA VAL A 329 -26.47 30.64 -12.70
C VAL A 329 -26.36 31.34 -14.04
N ASP A 330 -27.45 31.94 -14.51
CA ASP A 330 -27.41 32.80 -15.70
C ASP A 330 -27.01 34.23 -15.32
N VAL A 331 -26.06 34.79 -16.07
CA VAL A 331 -25.72 36.20 -16.01
C VAL A 331 -25.86 36.80 -17.39
N GLY A 332 -27.04 37.32 -17.70
CA GLY A 332 -27.30 38.02 -18.96
C GLY A 332 -27.23 37.10 -20.18
N GLY A 333 -27.71 35.85 -20.06
CA GLY A 333 -27.69 34.83 -21.11
C GLY A 333 -26.44 33.95 -21.13
N HIS A 334 -25.52 34.13 -20.18
CA HIS A 334 -24.28 33.35 -20.08
C HIS A 334 -24.27 32.47 -18.83
N PRO A 335 -24.03 31.15 -18.96
CA PRO A 335 -23.94 30.25 -17.82
C PRO A 335 -22.65 30.48 -17.04
N VAL A 336 -22.77 30.67 -15.73
CA VAL A 336 -21.65 30.78 -14.80
C VAL A 336 -21.78 29.71 -13.73
N ARG A 337 -20.80 28.81 -13.62
CA ARG A 337 -20.74 27.85 -12.51
C ARG A 337 -20.41 28.59 -11.22
N VAL A 338 -21.03 28.13 -10.15
CA VAL A 338 -20.90 28.69 -8.81
C VAL A 338 -20.69 27.54 -7.84
N LYS A 339 -19.54 27.57 -7.15
CA LYS A 339 -19.18 26.62 -6.09
C LYS A 339 -19.75 27.13 -4.77
N ARG A 340 -20.53 26.31 -4.09
CA ARG A 340 -21.15 26.61 -2.79
C ARG A 340 -20.52 25.73 -1.72
N GLY A 341 -20.06 26.33 -0.64
CA GLY A 341 -19.60 25.64 0.57
C GLY A 341 -20.25 26.24 1.82
N PRO A 342 -19.98 25.68 3.02
CA PRO A 342 -20.66 26.07 4.25
C PRO A 342 -20.45 27.54 4.63
N TRP A 343 -19.32 28.12 4.23
CA TRP A 343 -18.89 29.47 4.61
C TRP A 343 -18.91 30.47 3.45
N GLY A 344 -19.42 30.09 2.27
CA GLY A 344 -19.45 31.02 1.16
C GLY A 344 -19.75 30.42 -0.20
N VAL A 345 -19.98 31.33 -1.14
CA VAL A 345 -20.32 31.04 -2.52
C VAL A 345 -19.31 31.74 -3.42
N LYS A 346 -18.74 31.02 -4.38
CA LYS A 346 -17.71 31.53 -5.29
C LYS A 346 -18.04 31.18 -6.75
N PRO A 347 -18.28 32.17 -7.63
CA PRO A 347 -18.34 31.96 -9.06
C PRO A 347 -17.01 31.42 -9.60
N GLU A 348 -17.09 30.52 -10.56
CA GLU A 348 -15.95 30.00 -11.32
C GLU A 348 -15.33 31.14 -12.14
N HIS A 349 -14.00 31.27 -12.11
CA HIS A 349 -13.32 32.46 -12.62
C HIS A 349 -13.35 32.53 -14.15
N ASP A 350 -13.10 31.41 -14.82
CA ASP A 350 -13.05 31.31 -16.27
C ASP A 350 -14.44 31.58 -16.87
N ASP A 351 -15.50 31.06 -16.24
CA ASP A 351 -16.87 31.32 -16.65
C ASP A 351 -17.23 32.81 -16.52
N VAL A 352 -16.82 33.47 -15.43
CA VAL A 352 -17.03 34.91 -15.23
C VAL A 352 -16.23 35.71 -16.24
N ALA A 353 -14.98 35.33 -16.53
CA ALA A 353 -14.13 36.00 -17.51
C ALA A 353 -14.71 35.90 -18.93
N ALA A 354 -15.22 34.71 -19.31
CA ALA A 354 -15.90 34.50 -20.58
C ALA A 354 -17.18 35.35 -20.69
N ALA A 355 -18.02 35.35 -19.66
CA ALA A 355 -19.24 36.16 -19.63
C ALA A 355 -18.93 37.68 -19.62
N ALA A 356 -17.90 38.13 -18.90
CA ALA A 356 -17.45 39.51 -18.89
C ALA A 356 -17.01 39.99 -20.27
N THR A 357 -16.26 39.15 -20.99
CA THR A 357 -15.83 39.42 -22.36
C THR A 357 -17.03 39.51 -23.31
N ALA A 358 -17.94 38.54 -23.24
CA ALA A 358 -19.12 38.50 -24.12
C ALA A 358 -20.09 39.66 -23.88
N LEU A 359 -20.24 40.10 -22.63
CA LEU A 359 -21.15 41.19 -22.24
C LEU A 359 -20.53 42.58 -22.33
N GLY A 360 -19.21 42.69 -22.55
CA GLY A 360 -18.50 43.97 -22.49
C GLY A 360 -18.53 44.63 -21.11
N LEU A 361 -18.59 43.83 -20.03
CA LEU A 361 -18.70 44.30 -18.66
C LEU A 361 -17.43 44.02 -17.86
N PRO A 362 -17.12 44.81 -16.82
CA PRO A 362 -16.01 44.49 -15.91
C PRO A 362 -16.21 43.13 -15.23
N LEU A 363 -15.15 42.33 -15.11
CA LEU A 363 -15.15 41.02 -14.44
C LEU A 363 -15.78 41.09 -13.04
N ARG A 364 -15.47 42.15 -12.28
CA ARG A 364 -16.04 42.38 -10.94
C ARG A 364 -17.56 42.57 -10.97
N ALA A 365 -18.10 43.21 -11.99
CA ALA A 365 -19.54 43.42 -12.13
C ALA A 365 -20.27 42.11 -12.49
N VAL A 366 -19.68 41.30 -13.37
CA VAL A 366 -20.23 39.97 -13.72
C VAL A 366 -20.16 39.01 -12.52
N ALA A 367 -19.05 38.99 -11.77
CA ALA A 367 -18.93 38.21 -10.55
C ALA A 367 -19.99 38.60 -9.51
N ALA A 368 -20.25 39.90 -9.33
CA ALA A 368 -21.29 40.39 -8.42
C ALA A 368 -22.70 39.96 -8.85
N ARG A 369 -22.99 39.97 -10.16
CA ARG A 369 -24.26 39.47 -10.71
C ARG A 369 -24.41 37.96 -10.52
N ALA A 370 -23.35 37.19 -10.76
CA ALA A 370 -23.35 35.74 -10.53
C ALA A 370 -23.62 35.42 -9.05
N LEU A 371 -23.00 36.16 -8.12
CA LEU A 371 -23.25 36.03 -6.68
C LEU A 371 -24.69 36.40 -6.31
N ALA A 372 -25.24 37.48 -6.85
CA ALA A 372 -26.61 37.90 -6.59
C ALA A 372 -27.65 36.90 -7.11
N SER A 373 -27.42 36.33 -8.29
CA SER A 373 -28.25 35.26 -8.88
C SER A 373 -28.13 33.93 -8.13
N ALA A 374 -27.10 33.78 -7.29
CA ALA A 374 -26.84 32.57 -6.52
C ALA A 374 -27.54 32.57 -5.13
N GLN A 375 -28.68 33.26 -4.94
CA GLN A 375 -29.41 33.35 -3.65
C GLN A 375 -29.42 32.05 -2.81
N PRO A 376 -29.42 32.16 -1.47
CA PRO A 376 -29.27 31.01 -0.60
C PRO A 376 -30.47 30.06 -0.76
N VAL A 377 -30.19 28.79 -1.03
CA VAL A 377 -31.18 27.74 -0.78
C VAL A 377 -31.36 27.70 0.72
N ALA A 378 -32.57 27.97 1.21
CA ALA A 378 -32.94 27.74 2.60
C ALA A 378 -32.90 26.23 2.85
N ASP A 379 -31.72 25.72 3.20
CA ASP A 379 -31.57 24.36 3.69
C ASP A 379 -31.65 24.42 5.21
N SER A 380 -32.72 23.89 5.79
CA SER A 380 -33.00 23.88 7.24
C SER A 380 -32.01 23.04 8.06
N SER A 381 -30.91 22.59 7.45
CA SER A 381 -29.81 21.85 8.05
C SER A 381 -28.54 22.71 8.24
N ALA A 382 -28.51 23.92 7.69
CA ALA A 382 -27.32 24.80 7.75
C ALA A 382 -27.25 25.71 9.00
N GLU A 383 -28.35 25.87 9.75
CA GLU A 383 -28.33 26.59 11.04
C GLU A 383 -27.55 25.82 12.12
N GLU A 384 -27.38 24.50 12.00
CA GLU A 384 -26.62 23.70 12.96
C GLU A 384 -25.09 23.75 12.73
N THR A 385 -24.61 24.10 11.53
CA THR A 385 -23.16 24.10 11.20
C THR A 385 -22.51 25.48 11.25
N ALA A 386 -23.28 26.55 11.53
CA ALA A 386 -22.74 27.86 11.87
C ALA A 386 -22.24 27.83 13.33
N ALA A 387 -21.31 26.94 13.65
CA ALA A 387 -20.59 26.98 14.91
C ALA A 387 -19.94 28.37 15.00
N ALA A 388 -20.37 29.16 15.98
CA ALA A 388 -19.76 30.44 16.30
C ALA A 388 -18.24 30.22 16.41
N LEU A 389 -17.46 31.09 15.75
CA LEU A 389 -16.03 31.18 16.03
C LEU A 389 -15.89 31.26 17.55
N PRO A 390 -15.05 30.44 18.19
CA PRO A 390 -14.93 30.45 19.65
C PRO A 390 -14.64 31.89 20.08
N GLU A 391 -15.49 32.43 20.95
CA GLU A 391 -15.28 33.76 21.51
C GLU A 391 -13.88 33.78 22.12
N SER A 392 -13.11 34.82 21.81
CA SER A 392 -11.80 35.01 22.42
C SER A 392 -12.02 35.19 23.92
N GLU A 393 -11.86 34.11 24.71
CA GLU A 393 -11.72 34.25 26.15
C GLU A 393 -10.56 35.21 26.39
N GLY A 394 -10.88 36.36 26.97
CA GLY A 394 -9.96 37.46 27.15
C GLY A 394 -8.68 36.98 27.80
N LEU A 395 -7.55 37.19 27.11
CA LEU A 395 -6.26 37.32 27.75
C LEU A 395 -6.33 38.55 28.68
N THR A 396 -6.82 38.36 29.90
CA THR A 396 -6.53 39.28 30.99
C THR A 396 -5.02 39.22 31.26
N ARG A 397 -4.42 40.41 31.18
CA ARG A 397 -3.00 40.71 31.23
C ARG A 397 -2.27 40.23 32.48
#